data_AF-A0A255RH27-F1
#
_entry.id   AF-A0A255RH27-F1
#
_cell.length_a   1.000
_cell.length_b   1.000
_cell.length_c   1.000
_cell.angle_alpha   90.00
_cell.angle_beta   90.00
_cell.angle_gamma   90.00
#
_symmetry.space_group_name_H-M   'P 1'
#
loop_
_entity.id
_entity.type
_entity.pdbx_description
1 polymer ?
#
loop_
_entity_poly.entity_id
_entity_poly.type
_entity_poly.pdbx_seq_one_letter_code
_entity_poly.pdbx_strand_id
1 'polypeptide(L)'
;MKKKIYILVLFFLPVVIYMSLPYITLSSNDRKFEAIFDRGGWRIEMKEQKQDSLLFFTIHQAGKIKSDSISFYVHNNYCSDVISFLFVEGVDTVYIRKGREFKELFSLEEQSSHSMAPKDFPVNNPVIGKLPFKCKLVAFSDPRFFIYDKNKCTYIPKDDITHVITLFHNTERGDSYTLCDVMRTDTLEINIIQKH
;
A
#
# COMPACT_ATOMS: atom_id res chain seq x y z
N MET A 1 -14.29 55.00 -21.88
CA MET A 1 -13.32 53.86 -21.89
C MET A 1 -13.71 52.70 -20.98
N LYS A 2 -14.15 52.92 -19.73
CA LYS A 2 -14.48 51.85 -18.76
C LYS A 2 -15.48 50.78 -19.28
N LYS A 3 -16.58 51.16 -19.94
CA LYS A 3 -17.58 50.20 -20.48
C LYS A 3 -17.04 49.23 -21.55
N LYS A 4 -16.06 49.64 -22.37
CA LYS A 4 -15.48 48.78 -23.43
C LYS A 4 -14.58 47.68 -22.84
N ILE A 5 -13.93 47.96 -21.71
CA ILE A 5 -13.08 46.99 -20.99
C ILE A 5 -13.94 45.89 -20.35
N TYR A 6 -15.07 46.24 -19.74
CA TYR A 6 -15.99 45.26 -19.13
C TYR A 6 -16.56 44.25 -20.14
N ILE A 7 -16.91 44.70 -21.35
CA ILE A 7 -17.41 43.83 -22.41
C ILE A 7 -16.30 42.88 -22.90
N LEU A 8 -15.07 43.38 -22.99
CA LEU A 8 -13.91 42.58 -23.39
C LEU A 8 -13.63 41.47 -22.37
N VAL A 9 -13.64 41.82 -21.07
CA VAL A 9 -13.45 40.85 -19.98
C VAL A 9 -14.53 39.77 -19.98
N LEU A 10 -15.79 40.14 -20.22
CA LEU A 10 -16.91 39.18 -20.32
C LEU A 10 -16.78 38.22 -21.51
N PHE A 11 -16.20 38.66 -22.62
CA PHE A 11 -15.96 37.81 -23.80
C PHE A 11 -14.75 36.88 -23.64
N PHE A 12 -13.73 37.29 -22.89
CA PHE A 12 -12.52 36.49 -22.66
C PHE A 12 -12.63 35.56 -21.45
N LEU A 13 -13.52 35.82 -20.48
CA LEU A 13 -13.72 34.96 -19.31
C LEU A 13 -14.05 33.49 -19.67
N PRO A 14 -14.97 33.20 -20.61
CA PRO A 14 -15.31 31.83 -21.00
C PRO A 14 -14.11 31.13 -21.66
N VAL A 15 -13.32 31.87 -22.44
CA VAL A 15 -12.12 31.34 -23.11
C VAL A 15 -11.04 31.00 -22.09
N VAL A 16 -10.81 31.86 -21.09
CA VAL A 16 -9.86 31.59 -20.00
C VAL A 16 -10.31 30.38 -19.16
N ILE A 17 -11.60 30.26 -18.86
CA ILE A 17 -12.17 29.10 -18.15
C ILE A 17 -12.05 27.82 -18.98
N TYR A 18 -12.33 27.87 -20.28
CA TYR A 18 -12.25 26.71 -21.16
C TYR A 18 -10.81 26.26 -21.41
N MET A 19 -9.85 27.19 -21.42
CA MET A 19 -8.42 26.92 -21.53
C MET A 19 -7.79 26.48 -20.20
N SER A 20 -8.36 26.87 -19.05
CA SER A 20 -7.93 26.39 -17.73
C SER A 20 -8.56 25.06 -17.32
N LEU A 21 -9.72 24.69 -17.88
CA LEU A 21 -10.36 23.39 -17.67
C LEU A 21 -9.44 22.18 -17.97
N PRO A 22 -8.67 22.13 -19.08
CA PRO A 22 -7.69 21.07 -19.30
C PRO A 22 -6.58 21.11 -18.25
N TYR A 23 -6.15 22.27 -17.76
CA TYR A 23 -5.14 22.37 -16.68
C TYR A 23 -5.64 21.86 -15.32
N ILE A 24 -6.93 22.01 -15.03
CA ILE A 24 -7.56 21.48 -13.80
C ILE A 24 -7.85 19.98 -13.93
N THR A 25 -8.13 19.47 -15.14
CA THR A 25 -8.27 18.03 -15.41
C THR A 25 -6.92 17.31 -15.62
N LEU A 26 -5.86 18.06 -15.96
CA LEU A 26 -4.44 17.68 -15.82
C LEU A 26 -3.95 17.84 -14.38
N SER A 27 -4.83 17.62 -13.39
CA SER A 27 -4.38 17.27 -12.05
C SER A 27 -3.66 15.93 -12.14
N SER A 28 -2.35 16.03 -12.43
CA SER A 28 -1.26 15.20 -11.90
C SER A 28 -1.82 14.17 -10.93
N ASN A 29 -1.80 12.88 -11.28
CA ASN A 29 -1.85 11.77 -10.32
C ASN A 29 -1.46 10.46 -11.02
N ASP A 30 -0.31 10.53 -11.69
CA ASP A 30 0.44 9.40 -12.24
C ASP A 30 1.78 9.30 -11.48
N ARG A 31 1.80 9.72 -10.20
CA ARG A 31 3.02 9.77 -9.40
C ARG A 31 3.61 8.36 -9.33
N LYS A 32 4.91 8.30 -9.55
CA LYS A 32 5.68 7.07 -9.44
C LYS A 32 6.52 7.14 -8.17
N PHE A 33 6.52 6.06 -7.42
CA PHE A 33 7.28 5.89 -6.20
C PHE A 33 8.15 4.65 -6.32
N GLU A 34 9.34 4.73 -5.75
CA GLU A 34 10.30 3.64 -5.75
C GLU A 34 10.90 3.49 -4.35
N ALA A 35 10.93 2.24 -3.87
CA ALA A 35 11.60 1.86 -2.65
C ALA A 35 12.50 0.64 -2.89
N ILE A 36 13.69 0.66 -2.31
CA ILE A 36 14.66 -0.43 -2.37
C ILE A 36 14.80 -1.01 -0.97
N PHE A 37 14.74 -2.34 -0.89
CA PHE A 37 14.80 -3.12 0.34
C PHE A 37 16.14 -3.83 0.39
N ASP A 38 17.14 -3.16 0.94
CA ASP A 38 18.52 -3.66 0.93
C ASP A 38 18.68 -5.03 1.62
N ARG A 39 17.89 -5.29 2.69
CA ARG A 39 17.97 -6.53 3.46
C ARG A 39 17.28 -7.72 2.78
N GLY A 40 16.06 -7.51 2.26
CA GLY A 40 15.31 -8.55 1.57
C GLY A 40 15.72 -8.77 0.11
N GLY A 41 16.56 -7.88 -0.46
CA GLY A 41 16.93 -7.92 -1.87
C GLY A 41 15.72 -7.74 -2.79
N TRP A 42 14.76 -6.89 -2.41
CA TRP A 42 13.59 -6.57 -3.23
C TRP A 42 13.58 -5.08 -3.58
N ARG A 43 12.88 -4.73 -4.65
CA ARG A 43 12.58 -3.37 -5.07
C ARG A 43 11.09 -3.31 -5.37
N ILE A 44 10.41 -2.31 -4.81
CA ILE A 44 9.00 -2.06 -5.07
C ILE A 44 8.90 -0.74 -5.84
N GLU A 45 8.27 -0.82 -7.00
CA GLU A 45 7.78 0.34 -7.72
C GLU A 45 6.26 0.42 -7.52
N MET A 46 5.77 1.60 -7.17
CA MET A 46 4.36 1.90 -7.03
C MET A 46 4.00 3.05 -7.97
N LYS A 47 2.91 2.92 -8.70
CA LYS A 47 2.38 3.99 -9.54
C LYS A 47 0.91 4.24 -9.21
N GLU A 48 0.58 5.49 -8.94
CA GLU A 48 -0.81 5.90 -8.77
C GLU A 48 -1.54 5.96 -10.11
N GLN A 49 -2.83 5.63 -10.07
CA GLN A 49 -3.73 5.73 -11.20
C GLN A 49 -5.12 6.18 -10.73
N LYS A 50 -5.87 6.80 -11.65
CA LYS A 50 -7.27 7.20 -11.43
C LYS A 50 -7.47 8.07 -10.19
N GLN A 51 -6.72 9.18 -10.11
CA GLN A 51 -6.76 10.08 -8.96
C GLN A 51 -6.56 9.27 -7.67
N ASP A 52 -5.40 8.62 -7.52
CA ASP A 52 -4.87 7.85 -6.37
C ASP A 52 -5.73 6.71 -5.78
N SER A 53 -6.90 6.45 -6.36
CA SER A 53 -7.82 5.38 -5.91
C SER A 53 -7.31 3.98 -6.26
N LEU A 54 -6.32 3.88 -7.15
CA LEU A 54 -5.75 2.63 -7.62
C LEU A 54 -4.22 2.73 -7.63
N LEU A 55 -3.57 1.77 -7.00
CA LEU A 55 -2.12 1.64 -6.95
C LEU A 55 -1.69 0.44 -7.78
N PHE A 56 -0.80 0.67 -8.74
CA PHE A 56 -0.14 -0.37 -9.50
C PHE A 56 1.22 -0.68 -8.89
N PHE A 57 1.39 -1.88 -8.37
CA PHE A 57 2.64 -2.36 -7.82
C PHE A 57 3.40 -3.16 -8.86
N THR A 58 4.72 -2.97 -8.87
CA THR A 58 5.67 -3.84 -9.57
C THR A 58 6.82 -4.14 -8.63
N ILE A 59 7.03 -5.43 -8.37
CA ILE A 59 8.00 -5.92 -7.40
C ILE A 59 9.07 -6.70 -8.15
N HIS A 60 10.33 -6.36 -7.88
CA HIS A 60 11.51 -6.96 -8.50
C HIS A 60 12.44 -7.50 -7.42
N GLN A 61 12.95 -8.72 -7.61
CA GLN A 61 14.01 -9.26 -6.78
C GLN A 61 15.37 -8.85 -7.35
N ALA A 62 16.31 -8.46 -6.49
CA ALA A 62 17.68 -8.16 -6.85
C ALA A 62 18.34 -9.36 -7.55
N GLY A 63 19.08 -9.10 -8.63
CA GLY A 63 19.73 -10.15 -9.43
C GLY A 63 18.80 -10.93 -10.38
N LYS A 64 17.49 -10.63 -10.42
CA LYS A 64 16.56 -11.21 -11.41
C LYS A 64 16.35 -10.28 -12.61
N ILE A 65 15.93 -10.86 -13.73
CA ILE A 65 15.61 -10.10 -14.95
C ILE A 65 14.29 -9.35 -14.71
N LYS A 66 14.17 -8.13 -15.25
CA LYS A 66 12.96 -7.31 -15.11
C LYS A 66 11.67 -8.02 -15.56
N SER A 67 11.75 -8.98 -16.50
CA SER A 67 10.63 -9.81 -16.94
C SER A 67 10.07 -10.73 -15.85
N ASP A 68 10.85 -11.04 -14.81
CA ASP A 68 10.42 -11.86 -13.68
C ASP A 68 9.67 -11.05 -12.60
N SER A 69 9.33 -9.79 -12.92
CA SER A 69 8.63 -8.90 -12.02
C SER A 69 7.22 -9.39 -11.69
N ILE A 70 6.83 -9.18 -10.44
CA ILE A 70 5.48 -9.45 -9.95
C ILE A 70 4.72 -8.13 -9.97
N SER A 71 3.67 -8.05 -10.78
CA SER A 71 2.83 -6.86 -10.86
C SER A 71 1.36 -7.16 -10.57
N PHE A 72 0.71 -6.25 -9.86
CA PHE A 72 -0.72 -6.34 -9.54
C PHE A 72 -1.26 -4.96 -9.12
N TYR A 73 -2.58 -4.86 -9.05
CA TYR A 73 -3.29 -3.65 -8.64
C TYR A 73 -3.84 -3.79 -7.22
N VAL A 74 -3.86 -2.69 -6.48
CA VAL A 74 -4.48 -2.57 -5.16
C VAL A 74 -5.34 -1.32 -5.15
N HIS A 75 -6.58 -1.45 -4.68
CA HIS A 75 -7.43 -0.27 -4.45
C HIS A 75 -7.01 0.42 -3.17
N ASN A 76 -6.74 1.72 -3.27
CA ASN A 76 -6.47 2.56 -2.12
C ASN A 76 -7.79 3.11 -1.59
N ASN A 77 -8.12 2.75 -0.36
CA ASN A 77 -9.36 3.18 0.28
C ASN A 77 -9.19 4.46 1.14
N TYR A 78 -8.09 5.20 0.96
CA TYR A 78 -7.83 6.55 1.51
C TYR A 78 -7.84 6.70 3.04
N CYS A 79 -7.99 5.60 3.77
CA CYS A 79 -7.96 5.56 5.22
C CYS A 79 -7.11 4.37 5.66
N SER A 80 -5.96 4.65 6.28
CA SER A 80 -5.06 3.69 6.97
C SER A 80 -4.21 2.76 6.08
N ASP A 81 -3.69 1.68 6.69
CA ASP A 81 -2.84 0.64 6.11
C ASP A 81 -3.34 0.24 4.72
N VAL A 82 -2.51 0.53 3.71
CA VAL A 82 -2.88 0.31 2.32
C VAL A 82 -2.72 -1.17 1.97
N ILE A 83 -1.56 -1.73 2.29
CA ILE A 83 -1.21 -3.13 2.02
C ILE A 83 0.03 -3.52 2.83
N SER A 84 0.05 -4.78 3.28
CA SER A 84 1.23 -5.40 3.90
C SER A 84 1.77 -6.51 3.00
N PHE A 85 3.02 -6.38 2.58
CA PHE A 85 3.77 -7.42 1.90
C PHE A 85 4.57 -8.23 2.90
N LEU A 86 4.74 -9.51 2.61
CA LEU A 86 5.57 -10.42 3.36
C LEU A 86 6.64 -10.97 2.41
N PHE A 87 7.89 -10.65 2.72
CA PHE A 87 9.07 -11.18 2.03
C PHE A 87 9.83 -12.08 2.98
N VAL A 88 10.24 -13.24 2.48
CA VAL A 88 11.09 -14.18 3.22
C VAL A 88 12.39 -14.30 2.44
N GLU A 89 13.52 -14.09 3.11
CA GLU A 89 14.83 -14.21 2.47
C GLU A 89 14.99 -15.58 1.77
N GLY A 90 15.49 -15.59 0.53
CA GLY A 90 15.67 -16.81 -0.25
C GLY A 90 14.39 -17.39 -0.89
N VAL A 91 13.22 -16.78 -0.68
CA VAL A 91 11.95 -17.20 -1.29
C VAL A 91 11.56 -16.25 -2.43
N ASP A 92 11.16 -16.78 -3.58
CA ASP A 92 10.80 -15.99 -4.78
C ASP A 92 9.29 -15.65 -4.87
N THR A 93 8.53 -16.08 -3.87
CA THR A 93 7.09 -15.82 -3.74
C THR A 93 6.86 -14.57 -2.92
N VAL A 94 6.06 -13.64 -3.44
CA VAL A 94 5.60 -12.47 -2.68
C VAL A 94 4.31 -12.83 -1.97
N TYR A 95 4.31 -12.75 -0.66
CA TYR A 95 3.10 -12.94 0.11
C TYR A 95 2.45 -11.58 0.39
N ILE A 96 1.13 -11.52 0.38
CA ILE A 96 0.37 -10.36 0.80
C ILE A 96 -0.38 -10.74 2.08
N ARG A 97 -0.05 -10.05 3.17
CA ARG A 97 -0.64 -10.30 4.48
C ARG A 97 -1.99 -9.62 4.54
N LYS A 98 -3.02 -10.41 4.86
CA LYS A 98 -4.36 -9.89 5.15
C LYS A 98 -4.34 -9.08 6.45
N GLY A 99 -5.24 -8.11 6.52
CA GLY A 99 -5.58 -7.42 7.76
C GLY A 99 -6.11 -8.40 8.81
N ARG A 100 -6.09 -7.97 10.06
CA ARG A 100 -6.43 -8.79 11.22
C ARG A 100 -7.92 -9.17 11.21
N GLU A 101 -8.21 -10.47 11.20
CA GLU A 101 -9.56 -10.99 11.49
C GLU A 101 -9.80 -10.97 13.01
N PHE A 102 -11.07 -10.86 13.42
CA PHE A 102 -11.43 -10.76 14.84
C PHE A 102 -10.84 -11.87 15.71
N LYS A 103 -10.96 -13.13 15.26
CA LYS A 103 -10.40 -14.30 15.98
C LYS A 103 -8.88 -14.19 16.19
N GLU A 104 -8.19 -13.46 15.32
CA GLU A 104 -6.73 -13.28 15.36
C GLU A 104 -6.30 -12.18 16.36
N LEU A 105 -7.24 -11.60 17.12
CA LEU A 105 -6.95 -10.80 18.31
C LEU A 105 -6.64 -11.66 19.54
N PHE A 106 -6.97 -12.96 19.48
CA PHE A 106 -6.89 -13.86 20.62
C PHE A 106 -5.73 -14.84 20.46
N SER A 107 -5.32 -15.43 21.58
CA SER A 107 -4.37 -16.55 21.58
C SER A 107 -4.91 -17.72 20.77
N LEU A 108 -4.03 -18.59 20.29
CA LEU A 108 -4.43 -19.70 19.41
C LEU A 108 -5.47 -20.61 20.07
N GLU A 109 -5.35 -20.79 21.38
CA GLU A 109 -6.23 -21.59 22.24
C GLU A 109 -7.63 -20.95 22.39
N GLU A 110 -7.74 -19.64 22.26
CA GLU A 110 -8.98 -18.88 22.44
C GLU A 110 -9.72 -18.59 21.13
N GLN A 111 -9.08 -18.77 19.97
CA GLN A 111 -9.68 -18.42 18.68
C GLN A 111 -10.98 -19.18 18.39
N SER A 112 -11.07 -20.46 18.80
CA SER A 112 -12.28 -21.27 18.59
C SER A 112 -13.50 -20.71 19.31
N SER A 113 -13.27 -20.05 20.45
CA SER A 113 -14.31 -19.41 21.26
C SER A 113 -14.73 -18.04 20.72
N HIS A 114 -13.93 -17.47 19.80
CA HIS A 114 -14.11 -16.13 19.22
C HIS A 114 -14.25 -16.21 17.69
N SER A 115 -15.05 -17.16 17.21
CA SER A 115 -15.20 -17.48 15.79
C SER A 115 -15.95 -16.42 14.98
N MET A 116 -16.74 -15.56 15.64
CA MET A 116 -17.53 -14.51 14.98
C MET A 116 -17.19 -13.14 15.55
N ALA A 117 -16.91 -12.20 14.66
CA ALA A 117 -16.70 -10.81 15.01
C ALA A 117 -18.01 -10.15 15.45
N PRO A 118 -17.98 -9.19 16.40
CA PRO A 118 -19.08 -8.26 16.59
C PRO A 118 -19.46 -7.59 15.26
N LYS A 119 -20.74 -7.24 15.08
CA LYS A 119 -21.24 -6.63 13.83
C LYS A 119 -20.47 -5.38 13.41
N ASP A 120 -19.96 -4.64 14.40
CA ASP A 120 -19.28 -3.37 14.18
C ASP A 120 -17.75 -3.53 14.14
N PHE A 121 -17.22 -4.76 14.09
CA PHE A 121 -15.79 -4.99 13.99
C PHE A 121 -15.32 -4.69 12.55
N PRO A 122 -14.49 -3.65 12.34
CA PRO A 122 -14.02 -3.33 11.01
C PRO A 122 -12.99 -4.36 10.55
N VAL A 123 -13.30 -5.08 9.46
CA VAL A 123 -12.33 -5.91 8.76
C VAL A 123 -11.93 -5.19 7.47
N ASN A 124 -10.93 -4.31 7.58
CA ASN A 124 -10.40 -3.60 6.42
C ASN A 124 -9.27 -4.43 5.80
N ASN A 125 -9.62 -5.34 4.90
CA ASN A 125 -8.64 -6.02 4.07
C ASN A 125 -8.38 -5.22 2.79
N PRO A 126 -7.15 -5.17 2.27
CA PRO A 126 -6.87 -4.55 0.99
C PRO A 126 -7.67 -5.23 -0.12
N VAL A 127 -8.29 -4.44 -1.00
CA VAL A 127 -8.98 -4.95 -2.18
C VAL A 127 -7.96 -5.05 -3.31
N ILE A 128 -7.52 -6.27 -3.59
CA ILE A 128 -6.43 -6.57 -4.52
C ILE A 128 -7.01 -7.14 -5.81
N GLY A 129 -6.46 -6.71 -6.94
CA GLY A 129 -6.79 -7.26 -8.25
C GLY A 129 -6.32 -8.70 -8.43
N LYS A 130 -6.34 -9.18 -9.68
CA LYS A 130 -5.87 -10.53 -10.00
C LYS A 130 -4.39 -10.70 -9.65
N LEU A 131 -4.08 -11.68 -8.81
CA LEU A 131 -2.70 -11.99 -8.42
C LEU A 131 -2.01 -12.90 -9.44
N PRO A 132 -0.72 -12.65 -9.75
CA PRO A 132 0.10 -13.58 -10.52
C PRO A 132 0.44 -14.84 -9.70
N PHE A 133 0.89 -15.91 -10.37
CA PHE A 133 1.15 -17.21 -9.75
C PHE A 133 2.16 -17.16 -8.58
N LYS A 134 3.18 -16.30 -8.69
CA LYS A 134 4.20 -16.09 -7.65
C LYS A 134 3.77 -15.16 -6.53
N CYS A 135 2.48 -14.81 -6.46
CA CYS A 135 1.93 -13.99 -5.39
C CYS A 135 0.77 -14.69 -4.68
N LYS A 136 0.78 -14.70 -3.35
CA LYS A 136 -0.19 -15.44 -2.54
C LYS A 136 -0.68 -14.60 -1.36
N LEU A 137 -1.96 -14.73 -1.03
CA LEU A 137 -2.52 -14.17 0.20
C LEU A 137 -2.20 -15.07 1.39
N VAL A 138 -1.85 -14.47 2.52
CA VAL A 138 -1.63 -15.17 3.79
C VAL A 138 -2.45 -14.52 4.89
N ALA A 139 -2.89 -15.33 5.86
CA ALA A 139 -3.62 -14.83 7.02
C ALA A 139 -2.71 -13.97 7.91
N PHE A 140 -3.28 -13.07 8.72
CA PHE A 140 -2.51 -12.24 9.64
C PHE A 140 -1.74 -13.09 10.65
N SER A 141 -2.34 -14.21 11.08
CA SER A 141 -1.81 -15.15 12.08
C SER A 141 -1.17 -16.41 11.51
N ASP A 142 -0.84 -16.45 10.21
CA ASP A 142 -0.31 -17.66 9.55
C ASP A 142 0.93 -18.21 10.29
N PRO A 143 0.84 -19.42 10.90
CA PRO A 143 1.85 -19.93 11.83
C PRO A 143 3.17 -20.31 11.15
N ARG A 144 3.19 -20.33 9.81
CA ARG A 144 4.43 -20.52 9.05
C ARG A 144 5.36 -19.32 9.18
N PHE A 145 4.81 -18.13 9.33
CA PHE A 145 5.54 -16.86 9.30
C PHE A 145 5.45 -16.08 10.61
N PHE A 146 4.42 -16.33 11.42
CA PHE A 146 4.12 -15.53 12.60
C PHE A 146 4.01 -16.34 13.89
N ILE A 147 4.32 -15.68 15.00
CA ILE A 147 4.11 -16.17 16.37
C ILE A 147 3.35 -15.12 17.18
N TYR A 148 2.50 -15.56 18.10
CA TYR A 148 1.78 -14.65 18.99
C TYR A 148 2.72 -14.15 20.10
N ASP A 149 2.94 -12.84 20.16
CA ASP A 149 3.66 -12.18 21.23
C ASP A 149 2.67 -11.72 22.30
N LYS A 150 2.76 -12.33 23.49
CA LYS A 150 1.89 -12.01 24.64
C LYS A 150 2.14 -10.61 25.21
N ASN A 151 3.35 -10.09 25.10
CA ASN A 151 3.70 -8.76 25.61
C ASN A 151 3.14 -7.67 24.69
N LYS A 152 3.17 -7.89 23.38
CA LYS A 152 2.65 -6.97 22.36
C LYS A 152 1.17 -7.22 22.02
N CYS A 153 0.56 -8.29 22.56
CA CYS A 153 -0.80 -8.74 22.26
C CYS A 153 -1.09 -8.81 20.75
N THR A 154 -0.15 -9.33 19.96
CA THR A 154 -0.27 -9.40 18.50
C THR A 154 0.65 -10.47 17.90
N TYR A 155 0.37 -10.86 16.66
CA TYR A 155 1.24 -11.72 15.86
C TYR A 155 2.41 -10.94 15.27
N ILE A 156 3.63 -11.33 15.62
CA ILE A 156 4.90 -10.78 15.13
C ILE A 156 5.61 -11.79 14.20
N PRO A 157 6.54 -11.35 13.34
CA PRO A 157 7.39 -12.27 12.58
C PRO A 157 8.08 -13.29 13.49
N LYS A 158 8.12 -14.55 13.04
CA LYS A 158 8.69 -15.68 13.79
C LYS A 158 10.21 -15.62 13.89
N ASP A 159 10.86 -15.01 12.92
CA ASP A 159 12.31 -14.88 12.77
C ASP A 159 12.65 -13.56 12.06
N ASP A 160 13.95 -13.22 12.04
CA ASP A 160 14.45 -11.98 11.44
C ASP A 160 14.62 -12.05 9.92
N ILE A 161 14.43 -13.23 9.31
CA ILE A 161 14.43 -13.40 7.84
C ILE A 161 13.03 -13.16 7.23
N THR A 162 12.02 -13.00 8.08
CA THR A 162 10.64 -12.73 7.70
C THR A 162 10.35 -11.24 7.84
N HIS A 163 10.27 -10.54 6.71
CA HIS A 163 10.05 -9.10 6.62
C HIS A 163 8.58 -8.80 6.33
N VAL A 164 7.93 -8.04 7.21
CA VAL A 164 6.59 -7.49 6.96
C VAL A 164 6.73 -6.04 6.56
N ILE A 165 6.54 -5.78 5.27
CA ILE A 165 6.58 -4.44 4.70
C ILE A 165 5.16 -3.88 4.61
N THR A 166 4.83 -2.89 5.44
CA THR A 166 3.52 -2.23 5.38
C THR A 166 3.62 -0.87 4.74
N LEU A 167 2.77 -0.63 3.73
CA LEU A 167 2.56 0.68 3.13
C LEU A 167 1.45 1.41 3.88
N PHE A 168 1.77 2.59 4.40
CA PHE A 168 0.83 3.51 5.02
C PHE A 168 0.59 4.70 4.10
N HIS A 169 -0.66 5.14 4.03
CA HIS A 169 -1.05 6.37 3.35
C HIS A 169 -1.44 7.42 4.38
N ASN A 170 -0.65 8.47 4.48
CA ASN A 170 -0.85 9.58 5.40
C ASN A 170 -1.59 10.71 4.69
N THR A 171 -2.92 10.65 4.70
CA THR A 171 -3.79 11.67 4.12
C THR A 171 -3.87 12.94 4.98
N GLU A 172 -3.68 12.83 6.30
CA GLU A 172 -3.75 13.95 7.24
C GLU A 172 -2.55 14.91 7.14
N ARG A 173 -1.35 14.39 6.82
CA ARG A 173 -0.10 15.16 6.72
C ARG A 173 0.39 15.30 5.28
N GLY A 174 -0.49 15.76 4.40
CA GLY A 174 -0.09 16.19 3.06
C GLY A 174 0.03 15.08 2.03
N ASP A 175 -0.81 14.04 2.15
CA ASP A 175 -0.98 13.01 1.12
C ASP A 175 0.34 12.33 0.72
N SER A 176 0.98 11.70 1.71
CA SER A 176 2.28 11.04 1.56
C SER A 176 2.21 9.54 1.89
N TYR A 177 3.15 8.78 1.33
CA TYR A 177 3.27 7.36 1.62
C TYR A 177 4.50 7.08 2.47
N THR A 178 4.38 6.11 3.38
CA THR A 178 5.48 5.60 4.19
C THR A 178 5.49 4.08 4.11
N LEU A 179 6.69 3.49 3.99
CA LEU A 179 6.90 2.05 4.05
C LEU A 179 7.63 1.73 5.34
N CYS A 180 7.16 0.75 6.10
CA CYS A 180 7.86 0.26 7.28
C CYS A 180 8.14 -1.23 7.14
N ASP A 181 9.37 -1.62 7.45
CA ASP A 181 9.80 -3.01 7.57
C ASP A 181 9.74 -3.44 9.03
N VAL A 182 8.94 -4.45 9.33
CA VAL A 182 8.84 -5.07 10.65
C VAL A 182 9.43 -6.47 10.59
N MET A 183 10.48 -6.69 11.39
CA MET A 183 11.09 -7.99 11.67
C MET A 183 10.74 -8.40 13.10
N ARG A 184 11.24 -9.57 13.53
CA ARG A 184 11.02 -10.03 14.92
C ARG A 184 11.67 -9.08 15.93
N THR A 185 12.90 -8.63 15.67
CA THR A 185 13.70 -7.86 16.61
C THR A 185 13.67 -6.35 16.39
N ASP A 186 13.25 -5.89 15.21
CA ASP A 186 13.42 -4.49 14.80
C ASP A 186 12.25 -3.99 13.94
N THR A 187 12.14 -2.67 13.83
CA THR A 187 11.22 -2.00 12.91
C THR A 187 11.90 -0.78 12.31
N LEU A 188 11.95 -0.72 10.98
CA LEU A 188 12.68 0.29 10.23
C LEU A 188 11.75 0.99 9.23
N GLU A 189 11.81 2.32 9.17
CA GLU A 189 11.19 3.08 8.10
C GLU A 189 12.05 2.98 6.83
N ILE A 190 11.39 2.80 5.69
CA ILE A 190 12.02 2.68 4.38
C ILE A 190 11.71 3.94 3.59
N ASN A 191 12.78 4.57 3.10
CA ASN A 191 12.67 5.75 2.27
C ASN A 191 11.97 5.43 0.95
N ILE A 192 10.88 6.13 0.67
CA ILE A 192 10.20 6.12 -0.61
C ILE A 192 10.63 7.34 -1.41
N ILE A 193 11.13 7.12 -2.62
CA ILE A 193 11.54 8.20 -3.51
C ILE A 193 10.44 8.41 -4.55
N GLN A 194 9.83 9.59 -4.53
CA GLN A 194 8.96 10.02 -5.61
C GLN A 194 9.80 10.33 -6.87
N LYS A 195 9.43 9.72 -7.99
CA LYS A 195 10.03 9.92 -9.32
C LYS A 195 9.07 10.76 -10.17
N HIS A 196 9.64 11.70 -10.94
CA HIS A 196 8.94 12.52 -11.92
C HIS A 196 9.04 11.91 -13.32
#